data_AF-V4CKY4-F1
#
_entry.id   AF-V4CKY4-F1
#
_cell.length_a   1.000
_cell.length_b   1.000
_cell.length_c   1.000
_cell.angle_alpha   90.00
_cell.angle_beta   90.00
_cell.angle_gamma   90.00
#
_symmetry.space_group_name_H-M   'P 1'
#
loop_
_entity.id
_entity.type
_entity.pdbx_description
1 polymer ?
#
loop_
_entity_poly.entity_id
_entity_poly.type
_entity_poly.pdbx_seq_one_letter_code
_entity_poly.pdbx_strand_id
1 'polypeptide(L)'
;LESGYLQHVFNVFERLGYVNGSPFSDWEVLWSHDYPFVSLSKHVSDLKPYQKVNHFPGSGYITNKASLASTNMPFIPKAFKMPEEKKKFLEYVNNHQDTMWVKKGNHHRGIEIKSVQELDLTQKGTFIQEYVAKPYLIDGKKFDIGIYTILTSINPLRLYIVNGEVLVRFCAKKYHPFDPKTKEQYVVGDNYTPMWQVPSLKEIFTEMEFSFKNTLHYQISNKTSENRANQMWSDIEEAILTVYKDKESKLIESAAKYKTTRNFFEMVRFDFVLDEDLNVYLMEANMSPNLSSNHFKENKRLYEHVIYNMLGLVGIGRSVTSHYHRSADDVQEMLVSRKDISVFPEFCIKHCLQSCLQLECKICSHCLTTSLESTLKTAYLEHMNKGSCKRLFPPIMVGDKVFQSLKKTNKLMQIWFIGKCRHNPSFCI
;
A
#
# COMPACT_ATOMS: atom_id res chain seq x y z
N LEU A 1 20.66 12.89 -5.90
CA LEU A 1 20.15 13.03 -7.29
C LEU A 1 20.81 12.03 -8.24
N GLU A 2 22.07 11.63 -8.06
CA GLU A 2 22.82 10.74 -8.98
C GLU A 2 22.60 9.23 -8.85
N SER A 3 21.84 8.80 -7.85
CA SER A 3 21.50 7.39 -7.67
C SER A 3 20.21 7.10 -8.44
N GLY A 4 20.31 6.46 -9.60
CA GLY A 4 19.22 6.26 -10.59
C GLY A 4 17.92 5.57 -10.13
N TYR A 5 17.69 5.40 -8.83
CA TYR A 5 16.42 4.95 -8.27
C TYR A 5 15.29 5.99 -8.35
N LEU A 6 15.60 7.28 -8.51
CA LEU A 6 14.60 8.34 -8.73
C LEU A 6 14.38 8.68 -10.22
N GLN A 7 15.08 8.03 -11.15
CA GLN A 7 15.02 8.41 -12.57
C GLN A 7 13.57 8.43 -13.09
N HIS A 8 12.81 7.38 -12.82
CA HIS A 8 11.42 7.28 -13.26
C HIS A 8 10.49 8.27 -12.55
N VAL A 9 10.80 8.63 -11.30
CA VAL A 9 10.08 9.69 -10.59
C VAL A 9 10.26 11.02 -11.33
N PHE A 10 11.51 11.40 -11.63
CA PHE A 10 11.79 12.63 -12.40
C PHE A 10 11.14 12.61 -13.77
N ASN A 11 11.26 11.51 -14.52
CA ASN A 11 10.64 11.39 -15.84
C ASN A 11 9.13 11.65 -15.81
N VAL A 12 8.41 11.10 -14.82
CA VAL A 12 6.96 11.26 -14.73
C VAL A 12 6.60 12.69 -14.33
N PHE A 13 7.31 13.29 -13.36
CA PHE A 13 7.11 14.70 -12.99
C PHE A 13 7.35 15.64 -14.18
N GLU A 14 8.44 15.45 -14.91
CA GLU A 14 8.77 16.25 -16.10
C GLU A 14 7.66 16.17 -17.16
N ARG A 15 7.13 14.96 -17.43
CA ARG A 15 6.00 14.77 -18.36
C ARG A 15 4.70 15.41 -17.87
N LEU A 16 4.54 15.56 -16.56
CA LEU A 16 3.42 16.29 -15.95
C LEU A 16 3.63 17.81 -15.93
N GLY A 17 4.77 18.31 -16.43
CA GLY A 17 5.10 19.73 -16.48
C GLY A 17 5.71 20.28 -15.18
N TYR A 18 6.07 19.42 -14.23
CA TYR A 18 6.79 19.84 -13.03
C TYR A 18 8.27 20.11 -13.32
N VAL A 19 8.80 21.13 -12.67
CA VAL A 19 10.23 21.47 -12.71
C VAL A 19 10.86 21.23 -11.34
N ASN A 20 12.13 20.82 -11.35
CA ASN A 20 12.88 20.64 -10.10
C ASN A 20 13.14 22.00 -9.44
N GLY A 21 12.65 22.16 -8.21
CA GLY A 21 12.84 23.34 -7.39
C GLY A 21 13.95 23.19 -6.34
N SER A 22 14.19 24.27 -5.60
CA SER A 22 15.04 24.27 -4.42
C SER A 22 14.18 24.12 -3.15
N PRO A 23 14.67 23.52 -2.05
CA PRO A 23 13.97 23.53 -0.76
C PRO A 23 13.62 24.94 -0.24
N PHE A 24 14.27 25.98 -0.80
CA PHE A 24 14.08 27.39 -0.46
C PHE A 24 13.12 28.14 -1.40
N SER A 25 12.68 27.55 -2.51
CA SER A 25 11.70 28.17 -3.41
C SER A 25 10.27 27.86 -2.98
N ASP A 26 9.28 28.59 -3.50
CA ASP A 26 7.90 28.14 -3.41
C ASP A 26 7.76 26.83 -4.19
N TRP A 27 7.08 25.84 -3.61
CA TRP A 27 6.99 24.49 -4.15
C TRP A 27 5.62 23.89 -3.90
N GLU A 28 5.20 22.98 -4.78
CA GLU A 28 3.93 22.27 -4.67
C GLU A 28 4.09 20.83 -4.15
N VAL A 29 5.14 20.14 -4.59
CA VAL A 29 5.39 18.75 -4.21
C VAL A 29 6.81 18.61 -3.68
N LEU A 30 6.91 18.06 -2.46
CA LEU A 30 8.17 17.61 -1.88
C LEU A 30 8.20 16.07 -1.97
N TRP A 31 9.08 15.58 -2.84
CA TRP A 31 9.38 14.15 -2.94
C TRP A 31 10.67 13.83 -2.20
N SER A 32 10.58 13.02 -1.14
CA SER A 32 11.72 12.53 -0.38
C SER A 32 11.85 11.02 -0.56
N HIS A 33 13.08 10.52 -0.65
CA HIS A 33 13.33 9.08 -0.53
C HIS A 33 13.39 8.66 0.94
N ASP A 34 14.04 9.45 1.78
CA ASP A 34 14.15 9.22 3.21
C ASP A 34 12.95 9.80 3.97
N TYR A 35 12.75 9.35 5.22
CA TYR A 35 11.68 9.85 6.09
C TYR A 35 11.87 11.35 6.41
N PRO A 36 11.03 12.26 5.87
CA PRO A 36 11.33 13.70 5.84
C PRO A 36 11.07 14.40 7.18
N PHE A 37 10.34 13.78 8.10
CA PHE A 37 9.89 14.43 9.34
C PHE A 37 10.98 14.58 10.40
N VAL A 38 12.18 14.06 10.14
CA VAL A 38 13.38 14.27 10.97
C VAL A 38 14.28 15.31 10.29
N SER A 39 14.82 14.97 9.11
CA SER A 39 15.79 15.79 8.37
C SER A 39 15.21 17.09 7.83
N LEU A 40 13.94 17.08 7.39
CA LEU A 40 13.25 18.22 6.78
C LEU A 40 12.12 18.77 7.66
N SER A 41 12.15 18.46 8.96
CA SER A 41 11.09 18.81 9.93
C SER A 41 10.63 20.28 9.85
N LYS A 42 11.57 21.23 9.71
CA LYS A 42 11.29 22.67 9.57
C LYS A 42 10.52 23.02 8.29
N HIS A 43 10.74 22.29 7.20
CA HIS A 43 10.09 22.52 5.91
C HIS A 43 8.70 21.89 5.83
N VAL A 44 8.45 20.84 6.63
CA VAL A 44 7.17 20.11 6.61
C VAL A 44 6.24 20.47 7.77
N SER A 45 6.68 21.28 8.73
CA SER A 45 5.87 21.67 9.89
C SER A 45 4.78 22.69 9.57
N ASP A 46 5.00 23.55 8.57
CA ASP A 46 4.06 24.63 8.20
C ASP A 46 3.72 24.60 6.70
N LEU A 47 3.02 23.53 6.30
CA LEU A 47 2.63 23.32 4.91
C LEU A 47 1.44 24.20 4.52
N LYS A 48 1.52 24.80 3.33
CA LYS A 48 0.39 25.50 2.69
C LYS A 48 -0.65 24.48 2.19
N PRO A 49 -1.93 24.87 2.02
CA PRO A 49 -3.00 23.94 1.64
C PRO A 49 -2.76 23.18 0.32
N TYR A 50 -2.05 23.78 -0.64
CA TYR A 50 -1.74 23.17 -1.94
C TYR A 50 -0.51 22.24 -1.92
N GLN A 51 0.31 22.30 -0.87
CA GLN A 51 1.56 21.56 -0.81
C GLN A 51 1.32 20.07 -0.53
N LYS A 52 2.13 19.22 -1.13
CA LYS A 52 2.07 17.77 -1.02
C LYS A 52 3.42 17.17 -0.64
N VAL A 53 3.41 16.18 0.25
CA VAL A 53 4.59 15.44 0.70
C VAL A 53 4.30 13.95 0.57
N ASN A 54 5.22 13.20 -0.05
CA ASN A 54 5.05 11.78 -0.36
C ASN A 54 5.26 10.82 0.83
N HIS A 55 5.13 11.32 2.06
CA HIS A 55 5.13 10.50 3.27
C HIS A 55 4.08 10.94 4.28
N PHE A 56 3.61 10.00 5.10
CA PHE A 56 2.82 10.27 6.31
C PHE A 56 3.70 10.29 7.58
N PRO A 57 3.45 11.22 8.52
CA PRO A 57 4.02 11.12 9.86
C PRO A 57 3.63 9.78 10.51
N GLY A 58 4.61 9.03 10.99
CA GLY A 58 4.41 7.72 11.61
C GLY A 58 4.35 6.55 10.63
N SER A 59 4.66 6.73 9.34
CA SER A 59 4.71 5.63 8.35
C SER A 59 5.61 4.46 8.78
N GLY A 60 6.63 4.74 9.61
CA GLY A 60 7.47 3.74 10.27
C GLY A 60 6.71 2.69 11.10
N TYR A 61 5.50 2.98 11.60
CA TYR A 61 4.68 1.95 12.28
C TYR A 61 4.21 0.83 11.35
N ILE A 62 4.17 1.09 10.05
CA ILE A 62 3.83 0.12 9.00
C ILE A 62 5.11 -0.50 8.43
N THR A 63 6.12 0.34 8.14
CA THR A 63 7.26 -0.07 7.30
C THR A 63 8.46 -0.58 8.09
N ASN A 64 8.48 -0.40 9.42
CA ASN A 64 9.52 -1.00 10.26
C ASN A 64 9.32 -2.53 10.33
N LYS A 65 10.25 -3.27 9.73
CA LYS A 65 10.19 -4.74 9.61
C LYS A 65 10.05 -5.47 10.94
N ALA A 66 10.89 -5.15 11.92
CA ALA A 66 10.82 -5.80 13.22
C ALA A 66 9.48 -5.53 13.91
N SER A 67 8.96 -4.30 13.83
CA SER A 67 7.64 -3.94 14.35
C SER A 67 6.53 -4.71 13.64
N LEU A 68 6.53 -4.72 12.30
CA LEU A 68 5.52 -5.42 11.49
C LEU A 68 5.55 -6.93 11.75
N ALA A 69 6.71 -7.57 11.60
CA ALA A 69 6.87 -9.01 11.77
C ALA A 69 6.49 -9.50 13.18
N SER A 70 6.74 -8.69 14.21
CA SER A 70 6.36 -9.02 15.59
C SER A 70 4.89 -8.74 15.91
N THR A 71 4.12 -8.14 15.00
CA THR A 71 2.72 -7.87 15.26
C THR A 71 1.93 -9.17 15.11
N ASN A 72 1.23 -9.58 16.17
CA ASN A 72 0.46 -10.82 16.19
C ASN A 72 -0.87 -10.63 15.43
N MET A 73 -0.83 -10.80 14.12
CA MET A 73 -1.96 -10.60 13.20
C MET A 73 -2.04 -11.75 12.19
N PRO A 74 -3.23 -11.99 11.60
CA PRO A 74 -3.35 -12.89 10.47
C PRO A 74 -2.37 -12.53 9.35
N PHE A 75 -2.00 -13.52 8.54
CA PHE A 75 -1.10 -13.40 7.38
C PHE A 75 0.37 -13.07 7.71
N ILE A 76 0.76 -12.77 8.95
CA ILE A 76 2.17 -12.53 9.29
C ILE A 76 2.76 -13.80 9.91
N PRO A 77 3.82 -14.40 9.33
CA PRO A 77 4.49 -15.54 9.94
C PRO A 77 4.99 -15.20 11.34
N LYS A 78 4.98 -16.19 12.25
CA LYS A 78 5.35 -15.96 13.64
C LYS A 78 6.78 -15.42 13.72
N ALA A 79 6.98 -14.37 14.50
CA ALA A 79 8.31 -13.79 14.72
C ALA A 79 8.56 -13.43 16.19
N PHE A 80 9.84 -13.40 16.54
CA PHE A 80 10.34 -13.09 17.88
C PHE A 80 11.52 -12.12 17.79
N LYS A 81 11.47 -11.02 18.54
CA LYS A 81 12.57 -10.04 18.60
C LYS A 81 13.74 -10.56 19.42
N MET A 82 14.95 -10.38 18.92
CA MET A 82 16.17 -10.82 19.59
C MET A 82 16.98 -9.63 20.11
N PRO A 83 17.50 -9.72 21.35
CA PRO A 83 17.42 -10.85 22.29
C PRO A 83 16.17 -10.86 23.19
N GLU A 84 15.27 -9.88 23.08
CA GLU A 84 14.22 -9.58 24.07
C GLU A 84 13.21 -10.74 24.27
N GLU A 85 12.92 -11.48 23.21
CA GLU A 85 11.93 -12.57 23.19
C GLU A 85 12.57 -13.95 23.07
N LYS A 86 13.87 -14.08 23.37
CA LYS A 86 14.61 -15.34 23.30
C LYS A 86 13.92 -16.49 24.06
N LYS A 87 13.45 -16.24 25.29
CA LYS A 87 12.78 -17.27 26.11
C LYS A 87 11.50 -17.78 25.44
N LYS A 88 10.65 -16.86 24.97
CA LYS A 88 9.40 -17.19 24.27
C LYS A 88 9.66 -17.97 22.98
N PHE A 89 10.71 -17.60 22.24
CA PHE A 89 11.12 -18.30 21.04
C PHE A 89 11.50 -19.76 21.33
N LEU A 90 12.35 -20.00 22.34
CA LEU A 90 12.78 -21.36 22.71
C LEU A 90 11.60 -22.22 23.20
N GLU A 91 10.69 -21.64 23.98
CA GLU A 91 9.44 -22.32 24.40
C GLU A 91 8.55 -22.69 23.21
N TYR A 92 8.44 -21.80 22.21
CA TYR A 92 7.66 -22.05 21.01
C TYR A 92 8.25 -23.17 20.15
N VAL A 93 9.57 -23.15 19.94
CA VAL A 93 10.31 -24.17 19.17
C VAL A 93 10.12 -25.56 19.74
N ASN A 94 10.09 -25.72 21.07
CA ASN A 94 9.91 -27.04 21.69
C ASN A 94 8.63 -27.75 21.22
N ASN A 95 7.60 -26.99 20.86
CA ASN A 95 6.33 -27.50 20.36
C ASN A 95 6.24 -27.56 18.82
N HIS A 96 7.27 -27.09 18.10
CA HIS A 96 7.29 -26.92 16.64
C HIS A 96 8.65 -27.34 16.03
N GLN A 97 9.10 -28.56 16.34
CA GLN A 97 10.46 -29.01 16.04
C GLN A 97 10.80 -29.06 14.54
N ASP A 98 9.80 -29.27 13.66
CA ASP A 98 9.99 -29.34 12.21
C ASP A 98 9.95 -27.97 11.50
N THR A 99 9.81 -26.87 12.27
CA THR A 99 9.71 -25.52 11.70
C THR A 99 11.08 -24.99 11.32
N MET A 100 11.21 -24.50 10.08
CA MET A 100 12.39 -23.78 9.63
C MET A 100 12.31 -22.30 10.02
N TRP A 101 13.46 -21.72 10.35
CA TRP A 101 13.54 -20.35 10.85
C TRP A 101 14.52 -19.53 10.04
N VAL A 102 14.21 -18.24 9.89
CA VAL A 102 15.07 -17.28 9.22
C VAL A 102 15.40 -16.12 10.15
N LYS A 103 16.69 -15.81 10.27
CA LYS A 103 17.16 -14.61 10.98
C LYS A 103 17.16 -13.43 10.01
N LYS A 104 16.54 -12.32 10.43
CA LYS A 104 16.49 -11.09 9.66
C LYS A 104 17.01 -9.91 10.49
N GLY A 105 17.84 -9.09 9.88
CA GLY A 105 18.19 -7.76 10.38
C GLY A 105 17.28 -6.70 9.78
N ASN A 106 17.23 -5.51 10.40
CA ASN A 106 16.41 -4.40 9.93
C ASN A 106 16.75 -3.92 8.49
N HIS A 107 17.96 -4.22 7.98
CA HIS A 107 18.49 -3.72 6.70
C HIS A 107 18.65 -4.80 5.62
N HIS A 108 17.90 -5.92 5.68
CA HIS A 108 17.94 -7.03 4.70
C HIS A 108 19.27 -7.77 4.49
N ARG A 109 20.32 -7.47 5.26
CA ARG A 109 21.59 -8.19 5.13
C ARG A 109 21.52 -9.50 5.93
N GLY A 110 21.85 -10.62 5.29
CA GLY A 110 22.09 -11.89 5.97
C GLY A 110 20.89 -12.82 6.18
N ILE A 111 19.90 -12.83 5.26
CA ILE A 111 18.81 -13.83 5.29
C ILE A 111 19.41 -15.22 5.08
N GLU A 112 19.36 -16.04 6.13
CA GLU A 112 19.87 -17.41 6.16
C GLU A 112 18.85 -18.29 6.88
N ILE A 113 18.44 -19.38 6.23
CA ILE A 113 17.71 -20.44 6.90
C ILE A 113 18.72 -21.19 7.77
N LYS A 114 18.46 -21.26 9.07
CA LYS A 114 19.32 -21.93 10.04
C LYS A 114 18.52 -22.85 10.93
N SER A 115 19.16 -23.92 11.38
CA SER A 115 18.65 -24.72 12.49
C SER A 115 18.64 -23.86 13.76
N VAL A 116 17.80 -24.22 14.73
CA VAL A 116 17.67 -23.45 15.98
C VAL A 116 19.00 -23.37 16.73
N GLN A 117 19.83 -24.42 16.63
CA GLN A 117 21.15 -24.53 17.25
C GLN A 117 22.18 -23.58 16.63
N GLU A 118 22.01 -23.20 15.36
CA GLU A 118 22.91 -22.31 14.61
C GLU A 118 22.49 -20.83 14.69
N LEU A 119 21.31 -20.53 15.23
CA LEU A 119 20.81 -19.17 15.36
C LEU A 119 21.52 -18.44 16.51
N ASP A 120 22.17 -17.32 16.19
CA ASP A 120 22.63 -16.39 17.22
C ASP A 120 21.45 -15.58 17.77
N LEU A 121 21.01 -15.97 18.97
CA LEU A 121 19.89 -15.40 19.73
C LEU A 121 20.29 -14.19 20.58
N THR A 122 21.53 -13.72 20.51
CA THR A 122 22.06 -12.65 21.37
C THR A 122 22.19 -11.31 20.65
N GLN A 123 22.26 -11.33 19.32
CA GLN A 123 22.39 -10.12 18.51
C GLN A 123 21.16 -9.21 18.59
N LYS A 124 21.36 -8.01 19.13
CA LYS A 124 20.36 -6.95 19.19
C LYS A 124 19.94 -6.46 17.81
N GLY A 125 18.69 -6.01 17.71
CA GLY A 125 18.16 -5.41 16.48
C GLY A 125 17.92 -6.42 15.35
N THR A 126 17.83 -7.70 15.70
CA THR A 126 17.44 -8.78 14.79
C THR A 126 16.13 -9.41 15.26
N PHE A 127 15.47 -10.10 14.36
CA PHE A 127 14.32 -10.92 14.69
C PHE A 127 14.41 -12.26 13.99
N ILE A 128 13.84 -13.28 14.60
CA ILE A 128 13.72 -14.62 14.05
C ILE A 128 12.29 -14.79 13.62
N GLN A 129 12.08 -15.19 12.37
CA GLN A 129 10.76 -15.39 11.79
C GLN A 129 10.64 -16.81 11.25
N GLU A 130 9.46 -17.38 11.40
CA GLU A 130 9.08 -18.64 10.77
C GLU A 130 9.24 -18.54 9.26
N TYR A 131 9.87 -19.57 8.67
CA TYR A 131 10.09 -19.66 7.24
C TYR A 131 9.00 -20.51 6.58
N VAL A 132 8.39 -19.98 5.51
CA VAL A 132 7.42 -20.72 4.68
C VAL A 132 8.16 -21.82 3.91
N ALA A 133 8.20 -23.01 4.51
CA ALA A 133 9.01 -24.15 4.09
C ALA A 133 8.56 -24.79 2.77
N LYS A 134 7.25 -24.74 2.50
CA LYS A 134 6.61 -25.32 1.33
C LYS A 134 5.94 -24.23 0.51
N PRO A 135 6.72 -23.40 -0.20
CA PRO A 135 6.19 -22.29 -0.98
C PRO A 135 5.43 -22.80 -2.22
N TYR A 136 4.46 -22.02 -2.70
CA TYR A 136 3.92 -22.23 -4.05
C TYR A 136 5.03 -22.00 -5.08
N LEU A 137 5.18 -22.93 -6.03
CA LEU A 137 6.22 -22.89 -7.06
C LEU A 137 5.59 -22.77 -8.45
N ILE A 138 6.15 -21.90 -9.29
CA ILE A 138 5.87 -21.88 -10.74
C ILE A 138 7.16 -22.27 -11.45
N ASP A 139 7.09 -23.27 -12.32
CA ASP A 139 8.23 -23.89 -13.00
C ASP A 139 9.37 -24.29 -12.04
N GLY A 140 9.00 -24.69 -10.82
CA GLY A 140 9.91 -25.10 -9.76
C GLY A 140 10.64 -23.96 -9.05
N LYS A 141 10.27 -22.70 -9.28
CA LYS A 141 10.87 -21.51 -8.64
C LYS A 141 9.93 -20.88 -7.62
N LYS A 142 10.48 -20.54 -6.45
CA LYS A 142 9.81 -19.71 -5.44
C LYS A 142 9.78 -18.27 -5.92
N PHE A 143 8.76 -17.49 -5.53
CA PHE A 143 8.64 -16.08 -5.87
C PHE A 143 8.05 -15.25 -4.73
N ASP A 144 8.20 -13.93 -4.85
CA ASP A 144 7.44 -12.97 -4.06
C ASP A 144 6.52 -12.12 -4.95
N ILE A 145 5.51 -11.51 -4.32
CA ILE A 145 4.54 -10.60 -4.95
C ILE A 145 4.60 -9.26 -4.21
N GLY A 146 5.07 -8.22 -4.89
CA GLY A 146 5.10 -6.85 -4.39
C GLY A 146 3.88 -6.05 -4.85
N ILE A 147 3.03 -5.65 -3.89
CA ILE A 147 1.82 -4.85 -4.13
C ILE A 147 2.10 -3.38 -3.80
N TYR A 148 1.90 -2.49 -4.78
CA TYR A 148 1.99 -1.05 -4.56
C TYR A 148 0.69 -0.51 -3.94
N THR A 149 0.77 -0.12 -2.67
CA THR A 149 -0.32 0.42 -1.87
C THR A 149 -0.15 1.92 -1.72
N ILE A 150 -1.24 2.67 -1.85
CA ILE A 150 -1.26 4.13 -1.78
C ILE A 150 -2.23 4.56 -0.67
N LEU A 151 -1.68 5.18 0.37
CA LEU A 151 -2.43 5.82 1.43
C LEU A 151 -2.65 7.29 1.05
N THR A 152 -3.91 7.73 0.97
CA THR A 152 -4.26 9.12 0.64
C THR A 152 -4.84 9.89 1.82
N SER A 153 -5.28 9.19 2.87
CA SER A 153 -5.76 9.80 4.09
C SER A 153 -5.76 8.81 5.25
N ILE A 154 -5.52 9.30 6.47
CA ILE A 154 -5.54 8.52 7.72
C ILE A 154 -6.75 8.84 8.60
N ASN A 155 -7.50 9.90 8.28
CA ASN A 155 -8.70 10.29 9.04
C ASN A 155 -9.64 11.14 8.17
N PRO A 156 -10.68 10.54 7.56
CA PRO A 156 -10.95 9.10 7.52
C PRO A 156 -9.89 8.34 6.71
N LEU A 157 -9.64 7.08 7.05
CA LEU A 157 -8.74 6.20 6.31
C LEU A 157 -9.22 6.07 4.85
N ARG A 158 -8.31 6.28 3.90
CA ARG A 158 -8.51 6.03 2.47
C ARG A 158 -7.28 5.37 1.89
N LEU A 159 -7.48 4.19 1.34
CA LEU A 159 -6.42 3.27 0.95
C LEU A 159 -6.71 2.67 -0.41
N TYR A 160 -5.69 2.61 -1.25
CA TYR A 160 -5.78 2.14 -2.63
C TYR A 160 -4.61 1.20 -2.94
N ILE A 161 -4.74 0.40 -3.98
CA ILE A 161 -3.64 -0.35 -4.60
C ILE A 161 -3.57 -0.01 -6.08
N VAL A 162 -2.38 -0.02 -6.68
CA VAL A 162 -2.27 0.00 -8.15
C VAL A 162 -2.72 -1.37 -8.65
N ASN A 163 -3.85 -1.44 -9.35
CA ASN A 163 -4.41 -2.69 -9.82
C ASN A 163 -3.73 -3.14 -11.12
N GLY A 164 -3.52 -4.44 -11.29
CA GLY A 164 -2.85 -5.01 -12.47
C GLY A 164 -1.33 -5.03 -12.35
N GLU A 165 -0.75 -3.90 -11.94
CA GLU A 165 0.69 -3.68 -11.83
C GLU A 165 1.23 -4.11 -10.46
N VAL A 166 1.56 -5.40 -10.34
CA VAL A 166 2.20 -6.01 -9.17
C VAL A 166 3.58 -6.51 -9.55
N LEU A 167 4.59 -6.33 -8.70
CA LEU A 167 5.94 -6.79 -9.02
C LEU A 167 6.10 -8.26 -8.60
N VAL A 168 6.18 -9.19 -9.56
CA VAL A 168 6.43 -10.61 -9.28
C VAL A 168 7.87 -10.95 -9.60
N ARG A 169 8.60 -11.49 -8.61
CA ARG A 169 10.04 -11.79 -8.75
C ARG A 169 10.33 -13.22 -8.34
N PHE A 170 10.92 -14.00 -9.25
CA PHE A 170 11.25 -15.40 -9.01
C PHE A 170 12.69 -15.55 -8.52
N CYS A 171 12.91 -16.52 -7.63
CA CYS A 171 14.25 -16.95 -7.24
C CYS A 171 15.07 -17.38 -8.47
N ALA A 172 16.37 -17.09 -8.46
CA ALA A 172 17.23 -17.32 -9.62
C ALA A 172 17.44 -18.82 -9.89
N LYS A 173 17.36 -19.68 -8.86
CA LYS A 173 17.43 -21.14 -8.98
C LYS A 173 16.11 -21.81 -8.62
N LYS A 174 15.93 -23.04 -9.11
CA LYS A 174 14.80 -23.91 -8.72
C LYS A 174 14.89 -24.24 -7.23
N TYR A 175 13.74 -24.30 -6.57
CA TYR A 175 13.63 -24.58 -5.14
C TYR A 175 14.06 -26.00 -4.79
N HIS A 176 13.77 -26.96 -5.66
CA HIS A 176 14.13 -28.37 -5.48
C HIS A 176 15.23 -28.83 -6.46
N PRO A 177 16.14 -29.73 -6.03
CA PRO A 177 16.32 -30.19 -4.64
C PRO A 177 16.78 -29.05 -3.72
N PHE A 178 16.26 -29.02 -2.50
CA PHE A 178 16.44 -27.88 -1.59
C PHE A 178 17.77 -27.96 -0.83
N ASP A 179 18.55 -26.89 -0.89
CA ASP A 179 19.79 -26.71 -0.14
C ASP A 179 19.77 -25.36 0.61
N PRO A 180 19.69 -25.35 1.96
CA PRO A 180 19.72 -24.14 2.77
C PRO A 180 20.94 -23.23 2.52
N LYS A 181 22.05 -23.78 1.99
CA LYS A 181 23.25 -23.01 1.65
C LYS A 181 23.10 -22.25 0.33
N THR A 182 22.22 -22.70 -0.56
CA THR A 182 21.97 -22.07 -1.86
C THR A 182 20.84 -21.04 -1.74
N LYS A 183 21.19 -19.84 -1.29
CA LYS A 183 20.24 -18.73 -1.05
C LYS A 183 19.39 -18.38 -2.27
N GLU A 184 19.93 -18.52 -3.47
CA GLU A 184 19.21 -18.21 -4.72
C GLU A 184 18.01 -19.12 -5.00
N GLN A 185 17.80 -20.16 -4.18
CA GLN A 185 16.60 -21.01 -4.23
C GLN A 185 15.43 -20.40 -3.45
N TYR A 186 15.70 -19.65 -2.38
CA TYR A 186 14.67 -19.23 -1.41
C TYR A 186 14.64 -17.75 -1.04
N VAL A 187 15.66 -16.98 -1.43
CA VAL A 187 15.75 -15.54 -1.28
C VAL A 187 15.70 -14.90 -2.67
N VAL A 188 14.74 -14.00 -2.87
CA VAL A 188 14.69 -13.13 -4.04
C VAL A 188 15.73 -12.04 -3.87
N GLY A 189 16.86 -12.19 -4.57
CA GLY A 189 17.93 -11.19 -4.63
C GLY A 189 17.80 -10.26 -5.84
N ASP A 190 18.82 -9.43 -6.09
CA ASP A 190 18.81 -8.49 -7.22
C ASP A 190 18.74 -9.21 -8.58
N ASN A 191 19.45 -10.35 -8.71
CA ASN A 191 19.47 -11.18 -9.92
C ASN A 191 18.26 -12.15 -10.00
N TYR A 192 17.07 -11.70 -9.58
CA TYR A 192 15.86 -12.51 -9.65
C TYR A 192 15.51 -12.85 -11.11
N THR A 193 14.78 -13.95 -11.34
CA THR A 193 14.23 -14.26 -12.65
C THR A 193 12.93 -13.45 -12.83
N PRO A 194 12.84 -12.57 -13.84
CA PRO A 194 11.62 -11.81 -14.10
C PRO A 194 10.54 -12.69 -14.77
N MET A 195 9.29 -12.26 -14.67
CA MET A 195 8.12 -13.02 -15.18
C MET A 195 8.25 -13.42 -16.65
N TRP A 196 8.77 -12.53 -17.51
CA TRP A 196 8.96 -12.79 -18.95
C TRP A 196 10.06 -13.82 -19.27
N GLN A 197 10.82 -14.27 -18.28
CA GLN A 197 11.80 -15.34 -18.42
C GLN A 197 11.32 -16.67 -17.82
N VAL A 198 10.14 -16.71 -17.21
CA VAL A 198 9.53 -17.95 -16.69
C VAL A 198 8.76 -18.64 -17.82
N PRO A 199 9.14 -19.86 -18.25
CA PRO A 199 8.58 -20.50 -19.43
C PRO A 199 7.05 -20.54 -19.48
N SER A 200 6.39 -20.96 -18.38
CA SER A 200 4.93 -21.04 -18.34
C SER A 200 4.21 -19.71 -18.28
N LEU A 201 4.91 -18.60 -18.03
CA LEU A 201 4.34 -17.25 -17.95
C LEU A 201 4.70 -16.37 -19.14
N LYS A 202 5.77 -16.72 -19.87
CA LYS A 202 6.36 -15.88 -20.91
C LYS A 202 5.33 -15.50 -21.97
N GLU A 203 4.67 -16.47 -22.60
CA GLU A 203 3.73 -16.21 -23.69
C GLU A 203 2.52 -15.36 -23.23
N ILE A 204 2.01 -15.61 -22.02
CA ILE A 204 0.90 -14.86 -21.44
C ILE A 204 1.31 -13.39 -21.18
N PHE A 205 2.53 -13.18 -20.69
CA PHE A 205 3.00 -11.85 -20.34
C PHE A 205 3.49 -11.05 -21.57
N THR A 206 4.25 -11.67 -22.47
CA THR A 206 4.91 -10.97 -23.59
C THR A 206 4.04 -10.93 -24.84
N GLU A 207 3.41 -12.04 -25.23
CA GLU A 207 2.66 -12.12 -26.48
C GLU A 207 1.19 -11.70 -26.30
N MET A 208 0.57 -12.08 -25.19
CA MET A 208 -0.82 -11.69 -24.87
C MET A 208 -0.92 -10.35 -24.13
N GLU A 209 0.22 -9.77 -23.71
CA GLU A 209 0.32 -8.49 -23.00
C GLU A 209 -0.53 -8.41 -21.71
N PHE A 210 -0.72 -9.52 -21.00
CA PHE A 210 -1.41 -9.50 -19.72
C PHE A 210 -0.54 -8.81 -18.66
N SER A 211 -1.17 -8.00 -17.80
CA SER A 211 -0.50 -7.41 -16.64
C SER A 211 0.09 -8.50 -15.73
N PHE A 212 1.03 -8.14 -14.86
CA PHE A 212 1.61 -9.08 -13.88
C PHE A 212 0.54 -9.80 -13.06
N LYS A 213 -0.45 -9.05 -12.55
CA LYS A 213 -1.54 -9.61 -11.74
C LYS A 213 -2.37 -10.60 -12.56
N ASN A 214 -2.75 -10.25 -13.78
CA ASN A 214 -3.60 -11.10 -14.62
C ASN A 214 -2.86 -12.34 -15.11
N THR A 215 -1.57 -12.21 -15.44
CA THR A 215 -0.71 -13.35 -15.80
C THR A 215 -0.60 -14.33 -14.64
N LEU A 216 -0.30 -13.85 -13.43
CA LEU A 216 -0.21 -14.70 -12.25
C LEU A 216 -1.57 -15.32 -11.89
N HIS A 217 -2.64 -14.53 -11.96
CA HIS A 217 -4.01 -15.00 -11.71
C HIS A 217 -4.41 -16.12 -12.68
N TYR A 218 -4.17 -15.96 -13.98
CA TYR A 218 -4.45 -16.96 -14.99
C TYR A 218 -3.64 -18.25 -14.74
N GLN A 219 -2.35 -18.13 -14.45
CA GLN A 219 -1.52 -19.31 -14.17
C GLN A 219 -2.02 -20.08 -12.93
N ILE A 220 -2.36 -19.37 -11.85
CA ILE A 220 -2.81 -19.99 -10.60
C ILE A 220 -4.20 -20.61 -10.77
N SER A 221 -5.15 -19.90 -11.39
CA SER A 221 -6.51 -20.41 -11.62
C SER A 221 -6.53 -21.67 -12.48
N ASN A 222 -5.71 -21.72 -13.54
CA ASN A 222 -5.55 -22.90 -14.40
C ASN A 222 -4.96 -24.12 -13.67
N LYS A 223 -4.09 -23.91 -12.69
CA LYS A 223 -3.47 -25.00 -11.91
C LYS A 223 -4.28 -25.38 -10.67
N THR A 224 -5.22 -24.54 -10.25
CA THR A 224 -6.05 -24.73 -9.06
C THR A 224 -7.53 -24.56 -9.39
N SER A 225 -8.12 -23.42 -9.03
CA SER A 225 -9.46 -23.00 -9.45
C SER A 225 -9.59 -21.49 -9.43
N GLU A 226 -10.53 -20.96 -10.21
CA GLU A 226 -10.90 -19.54 -10.23
C GLU A 226 -11.22 -19.00 -8.81
N ASN A 227 -12.03 -19.74 -8.05
CA ASN A 227 -12.41 -19.35 -6.69
C ASN A 227 -11.20 -19.26 -5.75
N ARG A 228 -10.26 -20.22 -5.83
CA ARG A 228 -9.06 -20.22 -4.98
C ARG A 228 -8.12 -19.08 -5.32
N ALA A 229 -7.93 -18.79 -6.62
CA ALA A 229 -7.13 -17.67 -7.09
C ALA A 229 -7.74 -16.32 -6.67
N ASN A 230 -9.07 -16.17 -6.75
CA ASN A 230 -9.78 -14.99 -6.26
C ASN A 230 -9.63 -14.82 -4.75
N GLN A 231 -9.78 -15.90 -3.97
CA GLN A 231 -9.59 -15.86 -2.52
C GLN A 231 -8.17 -15.41 -2.14
N MET A 232 -7.13 -15.90 -2.82
CA MET A 232 -5.75 -15.46 -2.59
C MET A 232 -5.57 -13.94 -2.77
N TRP A 233 -6.16 -13.35 -3.83
CA TRP A 233 -6.12 -11.89 -4.01
C TRP A 233 -6.90 -11.14 -2.93
N SER A 234 -8.05 -11.67 -2.50
CA SER A 234 -8.81 -11.13 -1.37
C SER A 234 -8.02 -11.20 -0.05
N ASP A 235 -7.29 -12.27 0.20
CA ASP A 235 -6.44 -12.44 1.38
C ASP A 235 -5.27 -11.45 1.38
N ILE A 236 -4.64 -11.20 0.23
CA ILE A 236 -3.63 -10.14 0.06
C ILE A 236 -4.23 -8.76 0.39
N GLU A 237 -5.39 -8.45 -0.16
CA GLU A 237 -6.10 -7.19 0.07
C GLU A 237 -6.46 -7.02 1.56
N GLU A 238 -6.98 -8.06 2.22
CA GLU A 238 -7.32 -8.03 3.64
C GLU A 238 -6.08 -7.92 4.53
N ALA A 239 -4.97 -8.58 4.19
CA ALA A 239 -3.72 -8.47 4.92
C ALA A 239 -3.22 -7.01 4.97
N ILE A 240 -3.22 -6.32 3.81
CA ILE A 240 -2.84 -4.89 3.72
C ILE A 240 -3.80 -4.05 4.57
N LEU A 241 -5.11 -4.25 4.41
CA LEU A 241 -6.12 -3.48 5.12
C LEU A 241 -6.03 -3.64 6.64
N THR A 242 -5.78 -4.87 7.10
CA THR A 242 -5.68 -5.18 8.53
C THR A 242 -4.50 -4.42 9.15
N VAL A 243 -3.34 -4.36 8.47
CA VAL A 243 -2.18 -3.57 8.93
C VAL A 243 -2.54 -2.10 9.09
N TYR A 244 -3.16 -1.48 8.08
CA TYR A 244 -3.51 -0.05 8.17
C TYR A 244 -4.56 0.23 9.26
N LYS A 245 -5.56 -0.64 9.43
CA LYS A 245 -6.56 -0.50 10.50
C LYS A 245 -5.92 -0.58 11.89
N ASP A 246 -5.01 -1.54 12.10
CA ASP A 246 -4.30 -1.71 13.38
C ASP A 246 -3.42 -0.49 13.72
N LYS A 247 -2.73 0.07 12.71
CA LYS A 247 -1.82 1.22 12.92
C LYS A 247 -2.50 2.60 12.81
N GLU A 248 -3.78 2.66 12.41
CA GLU A 248 -4.49 3.90 12.11
C GLU A 248 -4.41 4.94 13.25
N SER A 249 -4.66 4.52 14.50
CA SER A 249 -4.61 5.44 15.64
C SER A 249 -3.22 6.04 15.87
N LYS A 250 -2.16 5.24 15.66
CA LYS A 250 -0.76 5.70 15.81
C LYS A 250 -0.35 6.68 14.71
N LEU A 251 -0.86 6.48 13.50
CA LEU A 251 -0.67 7.42 12.39
C LEU A 251 -1.36 8.76 12.69
N ILE A 252 -2.62 8.72 13.17
CA ILE A 252 -3.37 9.92 13.54
C ILE A 252 -2.64 10.69 14.65
N GLU A 253 -2.19 9.99 15.68
CA GLU A 253 -1.43 10.59 16.78
C GLU A 253 -0.12 11.23 16.29
N SER A 254 0.63 10.53 15.44
CA SER A 254 1.89 11.04 14.86
C SER A 254 1.68 12.30 14.01
N ALA A 255 0.51 12.42 13.39
CA ALA A 255 0.16 13.54 12.54
C ALA A 255 -0.55 14.69 13.31
N ALA A 256 -0.84 14.53 14.60
CA ALA A 256 -1.64 15.49 15.38
C ALA A 256 -0.99 16.88 15.51
N LYS A 257 0.33 16.96 15.42
CA LYS A 257 1.07 18.24 15.47
C LYS A 257 0.99 19.07 14.19
N TYR A 258 0.49 18.51 13.10
CA TYR A 258 0.36 19.21 11.82
C TYR A 258 -1.02 19.85 11.69
N LYS A 259 -1.09 21.02 11.06
CA LYS A 259 -2.35 21.77 10.86
C LYS A 259 -3.42 20.94 10.15
N THR A 260 -3.00 20.12 9.20
CA THR A 260 -3.87 19.19 8.47
C THR A 260 -3.07 17.99 7.97
N THR A 261 -3.77 16.87 7.75
CA THR A 261 -3.17 15.65 7.19
C THR A 261 -3.33 15.57 5.67
N ARG A 262 -4.04 16.51 5.05
CA ARG A 262 -4.34 16.54 3.61
C ARG A 262 -3.12 16.75 2.71
N ASN A 263 -2.03 17.26 3.28
CA ASN A 263 -0.79 17.46 2.55
C ASN A 263 -0.01 16.15 2.32
N PHE A 264 -0.34 15.09 3.06
CA PHE A 264 0.44 13.85 3.05
C PHE A 264 -0.21 12.79 2.16
N PHE A 265 0.62 12.03 1.47
CA PHE A 265 0.28 10.78 0.81
C PHE A 265 1.45 9.81 0.98
N GLU A 266 1.26 8.50 0.81
CA GLU A 266 2.37 7.55 0.96
C GLU A 266 2.17 6.37 0.01
N MET A 267 3.24 5.99 -0.68
CA MET A 267 3.32 4.73 -1.40
C MET A 267 4.20 3.74 -0.65
N VAL A 268 3.65 2.56 -0.38
CA VAL A 268 4.32 1.45 0.29
C VAL A 268 4.20 0.21 -0.59
N ARG A 269 5.29 -0.54 -0.76
CA ARG A 269 5.23 -1.85 -1.40
C ARG A 269 5.14 -2.95 -0.35
N PHE A 270 4.03 -3.67 -0.32
CA PHE A 270 3.86 -4.84 0.55
C PHE A 270 4.32 -6.09 -0.20
N ASP A 271 5.25 -6.84 0.40
CA ASP A 271 5.82 -8.03 -0.23
C ASP A 271 5.26 -9.30 0.42
N PHE A 272 4.70 -10.18 -0.41
CA PHE A 272 4.01 -11.39 -0.01
C PHE A 272 4.70 -12.65 -0.57
N VAL A 273 4.53 -13.76 0.13
CA VAL A 273 4.85 -15.11 -0.32
C VAL A 273 3.61 -15.99 -0.14
N LEU A 274 3.51 -17.02 -0.97
CA LEU A 274 2.45 -18.02 -0.92
C LEU A 274 3.03 -19.37 -0.50
N ASP A 275 2.29 -20.15 0.30
CA ASP A 275 2.58 -21.59 0.48
C ASP A 275 1.93 -22.46 -0.61
N GLU A 276 2.20 -23.76 -0.60
CA GLU A 276 1.68 -24.73 -1.57
C GLU A 276 0.15 -24.77 -1.66
N ASP A 277 -0.55 -24.40 -0.58
CA ASP A 277 -2.01 -24.30 -0.47
C ASP A 277 -2.55 -22.91 -0.84
N LEU A 278 -1.67 -22.01 -1.32
CA LEU A 278 -1.92 -20.61 -1.67
C LEU A 278 -2.30 -19.72 -0.47
N ASN A 279 -1.97 -20.12 0.76
CA ASN A 279 -2.13 -19.25 1.93
C ASN A 279 -1.15 -18.07 1.81
N VAL A 280 -1.63 -16.88 2.19
CA VAL A 280 -0.91 -15.63 1.99
C VAL A 280 -0.09 -15.28 3.22
N TYR A 281 1.20 -15.00 3.02
CA TYR A 281 2.12 -14.56 4.06
C TYR A 281 2.72 -13.20 3.73
N LEU A 282 2.40 -12.19 4.53
CA LEU A 282 3.00 -10.86 4.49
C LEU A 282 4.40 -10.92 5.10
N MET A 283 5.41 -10.64 4.28
CA MET A 283 6.80 -10.70 4.69
C MET A 283 7.31 -9.35 5.17
N GLU A 284 6.93 -8.27 4.50
CA GLU A 284 7.36 -6.91 4.80
C GLU A 284 6.55 -5.83 4.09
N ALA A 285 6.69 -4.59 4.57
CA ALA A 285 6.17 -3.39 3.93
C ALA A 285 7.31 -2.39 3.76
N ASN A 286 7.61 -2.02 2.52
CA ASN A 286 8.76 -1.21 2.16
C ASN A 286 8.33 0.23 1.86
N MET A 287 8.80 1.16 2.71
CA MET A 287 8.73 2.60 2.45
C MET A 287 9.69 2.96 1.32
N SER A 288 9.30 3.91 0.46
CA SER A 288 10.13 4.33 -0.67
C SER A 288 10.65 3.15 -1.50
N PRO A 289 9.74 2.28 -1.99
CA PRO A 289 10.13 1.06 -2.67
C PRO A 289 11.07 1.36 -3.84
N ASN A 290 11.97 0.43 -4.17
CA ASN A 290 12.83 0.59 -5.33
C ASN A 290 11.98 0.63 -6.61
N LEU A 291 12.09 1.74 -7.34
CA LEU A 291 11.42 2.00 -8.61
C LEU A 291 12.43 2.06 -9.77
N SER A 292 13.66 1.56 -9.59
CA SER A 292 14.69 1.58 -10.62
C SER A 292 14.54 0.41 -11.59
N SER A 293 14.57 0.71 -12.89
CA SER A 293 14.63 -0.29 -13.96
C SER A 293 16.07 -0.54 -14.45
N ASN A 294 17.10 -0.19 -13.66
CA ASN A 294 18.49 -0.33 -14.10
C ASN A 294 18.89 -1.78 -14.34
N HIS A 295 18.37 -2.69 -13.51
CA HIS A 295 18.65 -4.12 -13.63
C HIS A 295 17.81 -4.77 -14.73
N PHE A 296 16.50 -4.46 -14.78
CA PHE A 296 15.57 -4.90 -15.82
C PHE A 296 14.88 -3.70 -16.45
N LYS A 297 15.29 -3.32 -17.66
CA LYS A 297 14.81 -2.11 -18.36
C LYS A 297 13.32 -2.21 -18.71
N GLU A 298 12.83 -3.42 -18.92
CA GLU A 298 11.44 -3.76 -19.22
C GLU A 298 10.49 -3.32 -18.10
N ASN A 299 10.95 -3.26 -16.84
CA ASN A 299 10.16 -2.76 -15.72
C ASN A 299 9.96 -1.23 -15.74
N LYS A 300 10.58 -0.49 -16.67
CA LYS A 300 10.36 0.97 -16.81
C LYS A 300 8.87 1.30 -16.89
N ARG A 301 8.12 0.59 -17.73
CA ARG A 301 6.68 0.81 -17.90
C ARG A 301 5.94 0.64 -16.57
N LEU A 302 6.18 -0.47 -15.87
CA LEU A 302 5.59 -0.77 -14.56
C LEU A 302 5.80 0.40 -13.58
N TYR A 303 7.05 0.84 -13.41
CA TYR A 303 7.37 1.88 -12.43
C TYR A 303 6.80 3.26 -12.81
N GLU A 304 6.95 3.68 -14.07
CA GLU A 304 6.38 4.96 -14.53
C GLU A 304 4.84 4.94 -14.45
N HIS A 305 4.18 3.80 -14.72
CA HIS A 305 2.73 3.64 -14.64
C HIS A 305 2.22 3.66 -13.19
N VAL A 306 2.92 3.02 -12.25
CA VAL A 306 2.64 3.10 -10.81
C VAL A 306 2.73 4.54 -10.31
N ILE A 307 3.83 5.24 -10.65
CA ILE A 307 4.04 6.64 -10.23
C ILE A 307 2.95 7.54 -10.83
N TYR A 308 2.68 7.42 -12.13
CA TYR A 308 1.69 8.24 -12.82
C TYR A 308 0.29 8.12 -12.21
N ASN A 309 -0.21 6.90 -12.00
CA ASN A 309 -1.54 6.73 -11.39
C ASN A 309 -1.59 7.23 -9.95
N MET A 310 -0.52 7.02 -9.17
CA MET A 310 -0.46 7.54 -7.81
C MET A 310 -0.53 9.07 -7.80
N LEU A 311 0.24 9.73 -8.66
CA LEU A 311 0.23 11.20 -8.78
C LEU A 311 -1.13 11.72 -9.25
N GLY A 312 -1.79 11.03 -10.19
CA GLY A 312 -3.17 11.33 -10.60
C GLY A 312 -4.15 11.23 -9.42
N LEU A 313 -4.11 10.11 -8.70
CA LEU A 313 -4.97 9.82 -7.55
C LEU A 313 -4.88 10.89 -6.46
N VAL A 314 -3.66 11.34 -6.11
CA VAL A 314 -3.44 12.36 -5.07
C VAL A 314 -3.61 13.80 -5.56
N GLY A 315 -3.89 13.97 -6.85
CA GLY A 315 -4.23 15.24 -7.47
C GLY A 315 -3.06 16.07 -7.97
N ILE A 316 -1.87 15.49 -8.08
CA ILE A 316 -0.66 16.13 -8.64
C ILE A 316 -0.66 16.03 -10.18
N GLY A 317 -1.07 14.90 -10.75
CA GLY A 317 -1.08 14.68 -12.21
C GLY A 317 -2.32 15.23 -12.94
N ARG A 318 -2.92 16.33 -12.48
CA ARG A 318 -4.20 16.85 -13.04
C ARG A 318 -3.97 17.77 -14.24
N SER A 319 -4.92 17.76 -15.18
CA SER A 319 -4.87 18.58 -16.40
C SER A 319 -5.00 20.08 -16.18
N VAL A 320 -5.50 20.52 -15.02
CA VAL A 320 -5.58 21.95 -14.67
C VAL A 320 -4.25 22.35 -14.05
N THR A 321 -3.40 23.01 -14.84
CA THR A 321 -2.04 23.37 -14.44
C THR A 321 -2.01 24.36 -13.28
N SER A 322 -1.17 23.99 -12.33
CA SER A 322 -0.68 24.71 -11.15
C SER A 322 -0.37 26.21 -11.29
N HIS A 323 -0.03 26.72 -12.47
CA HIS A 323 0.47 28.10 -12.59
C HIS A 323 -0.53 29.20 -12.16
N TYR A 324 -1.81 28.84 -11.96
CA TYR A 324 -2.85 29.68 -11.37
C TYR A 324 -3.08 29.42 -9.86
N HIS A 325 -2.08 28.95 -9.11
CA HIS A 325 -2.16 28.52 -7.69
C HIS A 325 -2.50 29.59 -6.65
N ARG A 326 -3.02 30.74 -7.06
CA ARG A 326 -3.93 31.50 -6.20
C ARG A 326 -5.33 30.98 -6.49
N SER A 327 -5.76 29.99 -5.71
CA SER A 327 -7.11 29.46 -5.65
C SER A 327 -8.18 30.54 -5.86
N ALA A 328 -8.61 30.74 -7.10
CA ALA A 328 -9.95 31.26 -7.32
C ALA A 328 -10.87 30.11 -6.91
N ASP A 329 -11.76 30.35 -5.94
CA ASP A 329 -12.75 29.38 -5.49
C ASP A 329 -13.49 28.75 -6.70
N ASP A 330 -13.64 29.52 -7.77
CA ASP A 330 -14.18 29.11 -9.07
C ASP A 330 -13.49 27.86 -9.66
N VAL A 331 -12.16 27.72 -9.55
CA VAL A 331 -11.43 26.55 -10.05
C VAL A 331 -11.74 25.31 -9.20
N GLN A 332 -11.83 25.47 -7.88
CA GLN A 332 -12.16 24.35 -6.99
C GLN A 332 -13.62 23.91 -7.19
N GLU A 333 -14.55 24.85 -7.34
CA GLU A 333 -15.95 24.54 -7.63
C GLU A 333 -16.15 23.94 -9.02
N MET A 334 -15.33 24.32 -10.02
CA MET A 334 -15.31 23.68 -11.34
C MET A 334 -14.85 22.22 -11.24
N LEU A 335 -13.85 21.91 -10.43
CA LEU A 335 -13.33 20.55 -10.27
C LEU A 335 -14.31 19.65 -9.52
N VAL A 336 -14.89 20.15 -8.43
CA VAL A 336 -15.87 19.43 -7.63
C VAL A 336 -16.69 20.40 -6.79
N SER A 337 -18.00 20.37 -6.98
CA SER A 337 -18.94 21.21 -6.24
C SER A 337 -19.60 20.43 -5.09
N ARG A 338 -20.37 21.14 -4.25
CA ARG A 338 -21.24 20.50 -3.24
C ARG A 338 -22.29 19.57 -3.87
N LYS A 339 -22.73 19.86 -5.10
CA LYS A 339 -23.71 19.04 -5.82
C LYS A 339 -23.12 17.67 -6.15
N ASP A 340 -21.86 17.64 -6.58
CA ASP A 340 -21.15 16.42 -6.95
C ASP A 340 -20.94 15.47 -5.79
N ILE A 341 -20.84 15.97 -4.56
CA ILE A 341 -20.67 15.16 -3.35
C ILE A 341 -21.98 14.82 -2.63
N SER A 342 -23.12 15.36 -3.07
CA SER A 342 -24.42 15.12 -2.42
C SER A 342 -24.89 13.66 -2.57
N VAL A 343 -25.52 13.10 -1.53
CA VAL A 343 -26.03 11.71 -1.49
C VAL A 343 -27.35 11.63 -0.70
N PHE A 344 -28.12 10.57 -0.92
CA PHE A 344 -29.38 10.27 -0.21
C PHE A 344 -30.37 11.45 -0.10
N PRO A 345 -30.78 12.08 -1.21
CA PRO A 345 -31.62 13.29 -1.18
C PRO A 345 -32.94 13.08 -0.42
N GLU A 346 -33.64 11.97 -0.63
CA GLU A 346 -34.90 11.66 0.05
C GLU A 346 -34.74 11.59 1.58
N PHE A 347 -33.70 10.89 2.05
CA PHE A 347 -33.38 10.79 3.47
C PHE A 347 -33.03 12.15 4.06
N CYS A 348 -32.16 12.92 3.38
CA CYS A 348 -31.73 14.23 3.84
C CYS A 348 -32.91 15.22 3.97
N ILE A 349 -33.83 15.24 2.99
CA ILE A 349 -35.02 16.09 3.02
C ILE A 349 -35.95 15.69 4.17
N LYS A 350 -36.20 14.39 4.33
CA LYS A 350 -37.18 13.88 5.31
C LYS A 350 -36.68 13.94 6.75
N HIS A 351 -35.39 13.74 6.99
CA HIS A 351 -34.86 13.50 8.34
C HIS A 351 -33.86 14.57 8.83
N CYS A 352 -33.25 15.35 7.94
CA CYS A 352 -32.09 16.18 8.29
C CYS A 352 -32.29 17.70 8.15
N LEU A 353 -33.42 18.16 7.62
CA LEU A 353 -33.69 19.61 7.47
C LEU A 353 -33.95 20.33 8.80
N GLN A 354 -34.48 19.61 9.78
CA GLN A 354 -34.82 20.18 11.10
C GLN A 354 -33.77 19.85 12.18
N SER A 355 -32.95 18.82 11.96
CA SER A 355 -31.96 18.37 12.94
C SER A 355 -30.79 17.68 12.27
N CYS A 356 -29.57 18.01 12.72
CA CYS A 356 -28.34 17.40 12.24
C CYS A 356 -27.76 16.36 13.22
N LEU A 357 -28.55 15.82 14.15
CA LEU A 357 -28.04 14.95 15.22
C LEU A 357 -27.69 13.53 14.73
N GLN A 358 -28.45 12.97 13.80
CA GLN A 358 -28.18 11.64 13.25
C GLN A 358 -26.85 11.61 12.50
N LEU A 359 -26.21 10.45 12.48
CA LEU A 359 -24.89 10.28 11.88
C LEU A 359 -24.95 10.51 10.36
N GLU A 360 -25.95 9.93 9.72
CA GLU A 360 -26.25 10.02 8.29
C GLU A 360 -26.54 11.46 7.87
N CYS A 361 -27.13 12.26 8.75
CA CYS A 361 -27.35 13.68 8.47
C CYS A 361 -26.05 14.45 8.29
N LYS A 362 -24.92 14.03 8.89
CA LYS A 362 -23.65 14.76 8.78
C LYS A 362 -23.09 14.82 7.35
N ILE A 363 -23.51 13.93 6.46
CA ILE A 363 -23.11 13.96 5.04
C ILE A 363 -24.15 14.62 4.13
N CYS A 364 -25.29 15.05 4.68
CA CYS A 364 -26.27 15.85 3.96
C CYS A 364 -25.79 17.30 3.84
N SER A 365 -25.97 17.92 2.67
CA SER A 365 -25.44 19.26 2.37
C SER A 365 -25.83 20.35 3.37
N HIS A 366 -27.02 20.26 3.97
CA HIS A 366 -27.50 21.20 5.00
C HIS A 366 -26.70 21.12 6.31
N CYS A 367 -26.21 19.93 6.67
CA CYS A 367 -25.53 19.65 7.94
C CYS A 367 -24.01 19.48 7.77
N LEU A 368 -23.51 19.69 6.55
CA LEU A 368 -22.14 19.40 6.18
C LEU A 368 -21.19 20.47 6.73
N THR A 369 -20.17 20.05 7.48
CA THR A 369 -19.13 20.97 7.96
C THR A 369 -18.11 21.23 6.86
N THR A 370 -17.45 22.40 6.88
CA THR A 370 -16.40 22.75 5.89
C THR A 370 -15.28 21.71 5.81
N SER A 371 -14.88 21.14 6.96
CA SER A 371 -13.87 20.08 7.00
C SER A 371 -14.35 18.79 6.34
N LEU A 372 -15.59 18.37 6.62
CA LEU A 372 -16.13 17.16 6.00
C LEU A 372 -16.39 17.37 4.51
N GLU A 373 -16.89 18.54 4.10
CA GLU A 373 -17.03 18.91 2.69
C GLU A 373 -15.72 18.76 1.93
N SER A 374 -14.64 19.38 2.43
CA SER A 374 -13.32 19.27 1.79
C SER A 374 -12.85 17.80 1.73
N THR A 375 -13.17 17.00 2.75
CA THR A 375 -12.86 15.56 2.79
C THR A 375 -13.62 14.80 1.70
N LEU A 376 -14.92 15.04 1.54
CA LEU A 376 -15.75 14.38 0.53
C LEU A 376 -15.38 14.83 -0.88
N LYS A 377 -15.08 16.12 -1.08
CA LYS A 377 -14.58 16.66 -2.34
C LYS A 377 -13.27 15.99 -2.76
N THR A 378 -12.35 15.81 -1.81
CA THR A 378 -11.08 15.09 -2.07
C THR A 378 -11.35 13.62 -2.43
N ALA A 379 -12.20 12.92 -1.67
CA ALA A 379 -12.53 11.52 -1.95
C ALA A 379 -13.25 11.33 -3.30
N TYR A 380 -14.10 12.28 -3.70
CA TYR A 380 -14.72 12.30 -5.02
C TYR A 380 -13.67 12.44 -6.12
N LEU A 381 -12.77 13.41 -6.00
CA LEU A 381 -11.70 13.61 -6.96
C LEU A 381 -10.72 12.45 -7.01
N GLU A 382 -10.41 11.81 -5.88
CA GLU A 382 -9.62 10.58 -5.85
C GLU A 382 -10.30 9.50 -6.72
N HIS A 383 -11.62 9.30 -6.57
CA HIS A 383 -12.37 8.34 -7.37
C HIS A 383 -12.35 8.68 -8.86
N MET A 384 -12.52 9.95 -9.22
CA MET A 384 -12.49 10.38 -10.62
C MET A 384 -11.10 10.26 -11.26
N ASN A 385 -10.05 10.44 -10.46
CA ASN A 385 -8.65 10.40 -10.92
C ASN A 385 -7.94 9.06 -10.63
N LYS A 386 -8.67 8.03 -10.17
CA LYS A 386 -8.02 6.81 -9.67
C LYS A 386 -7.25 6.04 -10.73
N GLY A 387 -7.53 6.25 -12.02
CA GLY A 387 -6.85 5.55 -13.12
C GLY A 387 -6.89 4.03 -12.90
N SER A 388 -5.73 3.38 -12.93
CA SER A 388 -5.57 1.95 -12.66
C SER A 388 -5.60 1.60 -11.15
N CYS A 389 -5.77 2.55 -10.24
CA CYS A 389 -5.87 2.27 -8.82
C CYS A 389 -7.25 1.72 -8.43
N LYS A 390 -7.26 0.66 -7.62
CA LYS A 390 -8.45 0.10 -6.96
C LYS A 390 -8.53 0.62 -5.54
N ARG A 391 -9.73 1.02 -5.08
CA ARG A 391 -9.95 1.42 -3.69
C ARG A 391 -10.03 0.17 -2.81
N LEU A 392 -9.20 0.10 -1.79
CA LEU A 392 -9.21 -0.95 -0.79
C LEU A 392 -10.04 -0.56 0.43
N PHE A 393 -9.99 0.72 0.83
CA PHE A 393 -10.79 1.24 1.93
C PHE A 393 -11.27 2.69 1.70
N PRO A 394 -12.52 3.02 2.06
CA PRO A 394 -13.55 2.12 2.57
C PRO A 394 -14.11 1.18 1.49
N PRO A 395 -14.37 -0.09 1.84
CA PRO A 395 -15.16 -0.99 1.00
C PRO A 395 -16.64 -0.61 1.11
N ILE A 396 -17.45 -1.18 0.24
CA ILE A 396 -18.86 -0.79 0.09
C ILE A 396 -19.78 -1.76 0.80
N MET A 397 -19.41 -3.03 0.76
CA MET A 397 -20.03 -4.06 1.54
C MET A 397 -19.15 -4.33 2.75
N VAL A 398 -19.73 -4.12 3.93
CA VAL A 398 -19.12 -4.43 5.22
C VAL A 398 -20.23 -5.04 6.05
N GLY A 399 -20.00 -6.23 6.61
CA GLY A 399 -20.97 -6.82 7.54
C GLY A 399 -21.18 -5.90 8.75
N ASP A 400 -22.38 -5.89 9.32
CA ASP A 400 -22.79 -4.93 10.37
C ASP A 400 -21.79 -4.85 11.53
N LYS A 401 -21.23 -5.98 11.96
CA LYS A 401 -20.21 -6.02 13.02
C LYS A 401 -18.97 -5.19 12.68
N VAL A 402 -18.49 -5.28 11.45
CA VAL A 402 -17.30 -4.55 10.99
C VAL A 402 -17.65 -3.07 10.78
N PHE A 403 -18.85 -2.75 10.30
CA PHE A 403 -19.30 -1.35 10.22
C PHE A 403 -19.31 -0.70 11.61
N GLN A 404 -19.84 -1.40 12.62
CA GLN A 404 -19.94 -0.86 13.97
C GLN A 404 -18.58 -0.64 14.65
N SER A 405 -17.55 -1.43 14.32
CA SER A 405 -16.21 -1.25 14.87
C SER A 405 -15.43 -0.08 14.26
N LEU A 406 -15.90 0.50 13.15
CA LEU A 406 -15.24 1.64 12.52
C LEU A 406 -15.31 2.90 13.38
N LYS A 407 -14.24 3.71 13.32
CA LYS A 407 -14.24 5.07 13.86
C LYS A 407 -15.31 5.93 13.18
N LYS A 408 -15.80 6.94 13.88
CA LYS A 408 -16.90 7.82 13.41
C LYS A 408 -16.66 8.41 12.01
N THR A 409 -15.46 8.90 11.73
CA THR A 409 -15.10 9.48 10.43
C THR A 409 -15.09 8.43 9.31
N ASN A 410 -14.62 7.21 9.60
CA ASN A 410 -14.66 6.08 8.66
C ASN A 410 -16.09 5.62 8.39
N LYS A 411 -16.96 5.58 9.42
CA LYS A 411 -18.40 5.31 9.23
C LYS A 411 -19.03 6.32 8.27
N LEU A 412 -18.80 7.62 8.49
CA LEU A 412 -19.32 8.67 7.60
C LEU A 412 -18.82 8.53 6.17
N MET A 413 -17.52 8.24 6.00
CA MET A 413 -16.94 8.03 4.67
C MET A 413 -17.54 6.80 3.99
N GLN A 414 -17.75 5.71 4.71
CA GLN A 414 -18.39 4.52 4.16
C GLN A 414 -19.85 4.78 3.77
N ILE A 415 -20.66 5.42 4.63
CA ILE A 415 -22.05 5.79 4.30
C ILE A 415 -22.07 6.65 3.04
N TRP A 416 -21.16 7.62 2.92
CA TRP A 416 -21.06 8.45 1.72
C TRP A 416 -20.73 7.64 0.46
N PHE A 417 -19.76 6.73 0.51
CA PHE A 417 -19.44 5.88 -0.64
C PHE A 417 -20.58 4.93 -1.03
N ILE A 418 -21.35 4.41 -0.06
CA ILE A 418 -22.58 3.65 -0.33
C ILE A 418 -23.57 4.53 -1.11
N GLY A 419 -23.77 5.78 -0.66
CA GLY A 419 -24.63 6.73 -1.34
C GLY A 419 -24.17 7.02 -2.77
N LYS A 420 -22.85 7.17 -2.98
CA LYS A 420 -22.27 7.35 -4.32
C LYS A 420 -22.43 6.12 -5.20
N CYS A 421 -22.17 4.92 -4.68
CA CYS A 421 -22.35 3.65 -5.40
C CYS A 421 -23.81 3.45 -5.85
N ARG A 422 -24.79 3.82 -5.01
CA ARG A 422 -26.22 3.78 -5.40
C ARG A 422 -26.57 4.70 -6.58
N HIS A 423 -25.88 5.84 -6.69
CA HIS A 423 -26.11 6.79 -7.79
C HIS A 423 -25.28 6.44 -9.03
N ASN A 424 -24.06 5.95 -8.85
CA ASN A 424 -23.12 5.63 -9.91
C ASN A 424 -22.37 4.34 -9.56
N PRO A 425 -22.66 3.22 -10.26
CA PRO A 425 -22.03 1.94 -10.00
C PRO A 425 -20.50 1.91 -10.09
N SER A 426 -19.86 2.87 -10.76
CA SER A 426 -18.38 2.94 -10.77
C SER A 426 -17.82 3.16 -9.36
N PHE A 427 -18.54 3.88 -8.49
CA PHE A 427 -18.17 4.05 -7.09
C PHE A 427 -18.30 2.75 -6.30
N CYS A 428 -18.91 1.71 -6.88
CA CYS A 428 -19.04 0.38 -6.29
C CYS A 428 -17.73 -0.44 -6.22
N ILE A 429 -16.67 0.03 -6.89
CA ILE A 429 -15.44 -0.73 -7.18
C ILE A 429 -14.21 -0.09 -6.56
#